data_AF-J3CEL1-F1
#
_entry.id   AF-J3CEL1-F1
#
_cell.length_a   1.000
_cell.length_b   1.000
_cell.length_c   1.000
_cell.angle_alpha   90.00
_cell.angle_beta   90.00
_cell.angle_gamma   90.00
#
_symmetry.space_group_name_H-M   'P 1'
#
loop_
_entity.id
_entity.type
_entity.pdbx_description
1 polymer ?
#
loop_
_entity_poly.entity_id
_entity_poly.type
_entity_poly.pdbx_seq_one_letter_code
_entity_poly.pdbx_strand_id
1 'polypeptide(L)'
;MKKIIIIIVSILLLIVIAFTVYWNLPIEMTRKSDIKFGNELIGNIENYEKTYKKLPENNDWKTLEKLGFKKEEDMMMLKPEYKTDNNATYELIYTDGFDGPYLIWNSKEKKWTIDFSKIEN
;
A
#
# COMPACT_ATOMS: atom_id res chain seq x y z
N MET A 1 -44.34 -19.25 -10.51
CA MET A 1 -44.09 -18.09 -9.63
C MET A 1 -43.24 -18.43 -8.40
N LYS A 2 -43.66 -19.32 -7.48
CA LYS A 2 -42.87 -19.69 -6.28
C LYS A 2 -41.42 -20.14 -6.58
N LYS A 3 -41.21 -20.99 -7.60
CA LYS A 3 -39.86 -21.45 -8.01
C LYS A 3 -38.96 -20.30 -8.51
N ILE A 4 -39.53 -19.33 -9.22
CA ILE A 4 -38.80 -18.15 -9.73
C ILE A 4 -38.38 -17.25 -8.55
N ILE A 5 -39.28 -17.05 -7.58
CA ILE A 5 -38.98 -16.30 -6.36
C ILE A 5 -37.83 -16.96 -5.58
N ILE A 6 -37.86 -18.29 -5.42
CA ILE A 6 -36.78 -19.03 -4.73
C ILE A 6 -35.44 -18.83 -5.46
N ILE A 7 -35.41 -18.92 -6.79
CA ILE A 7 -34.19 -18.71 -7.57
C ILE A 7 -33.64 -17.30 -7.36
N ILE A 8 -34.49 -16.27 -7.43
CA ILE A 8 -34.08 -14.88 -7.24
C ILE A 8 -33.52 -14.67 -5.83
N VAL A 9 -34.19 -15.19 -4.81
CA VAL A 9 -33.73 -15.11 -3.42
C VAL A 9 -32.39 -15.82 -3.24
N SER A 10 -32.20 -16.99 -3.83
CA SER A 10 -30.93 -17.72 -3.78
C SER A 10 -29.79 -16.95 -4.45
N ILE A 11 -30.04 -16.30 -5.58
CA ILE A 11 -29.04 -15.47 -6.27
C ILE A 11 -28.66 -14.26 -5.41
N LEU A 12 -29.64 -13.56 -4.83
CA LEU A 12 -29.38 -12.44 -3.93
C LEU A 12 -28.56 -12.88 -2.70
N LEU A 13 -28.88 -14.04 -2.13
CA LEU A 13 -28.11 -14.60 -1.02
C LEU A 13 -26.65 -14.87 -1.42
N LEU A 14 -26.42 -15.46 -2.60
CA LEU A 14 -25.07 -15.72 -3.11
C LEU A 14 -24.28 -14.43 -3.32
N ILE A 15 -24.92 -13.37 -3.82
CA ILE A 15 -24.29 -12.06 -4.00
C ILE A 15 -23.85 -11.49 -2.65
N VAL A 16 -24.71 -11.52 -1.63
CA VAL A 16 -24.38 -11.03 -0.29
C VAL A 16 -23.20 -11.82 0.31
N ILE A 17 -23.18 -13.15 0.15
CA ILE A 17 -22.08 -14.00 0.61
C ILE A 17 -20.78 -13.61 -0.12
N ALA A 18 -20.82 -13.46 -1.45
CA ALA A 18 -19.64 -13.09 -2.24
C ALA A 18 -19.07 -11.71 -1.81
N PHE A 19 -19.93 -10.71 -1.61
CA PHE A 19 -19.52 -9.41 -1.08
C PHE A 19 -18.90 -9.54 0.31
N THR A 20 -19.53 -10.29 1.21
CA THR A 20 -19.01 -10.48 2.57
C THR A 20 -17.63 -11.14 2.56
N VAL A 21 -17.44 -12.17 1.72
CA VAL A 21 -16.15 -12.84 1.58
C VAL A 21 -15.10 -11.87 1.04
N TYR A 22 -15.43 -11.11 -0.02
CA TYR A 22 -14.52 -10.15 -0.64
C TYR A 22 -14.02 -9.09 0.36
N TRP A 23 -14.93 -8.53 1.18
CA TRP A 23 -14.58 -7.52 2.19
C TRP A 23 -13.76 -8.08 3.36
N ASN A 24 -13.78 -9.40 3.59
CA ASN A 24 -13.00 -10.06 4.65
C ASN A 24 -11.72 -10.72 4.11
N LEU A 25 -11.34 -10.51 2.85
CA LEU A 25 -10.09 -11.05 2.31
C LEU A 25 -8.88 -10.36 2.96
N PRO A 26 -7.81 -11.11 3.27
CA PRO A 26 -6.56 -10.54 3.77
C PRO A 26 -5.94 -9.54 2.78
N ILE A 27 -5.28 -8.51 3.31
CA ILE A 27 -4.68 -7.43 2.53
C ILE A 27 -3.57 -7.95 1.60
N GLU A 28 -2.91 -9.04 1.99
CA GLU A 28 -1.88 -9.73 1.22
C GLU A 28 -2.43 -10.29 -0.10
N MET A 29 -3.73 -10.58 -0.15
CA MET A 29 -4.41 -11.02 -1.36
C MET A 29 -4.93 -9.84 -2.17
N THR A 30 -5.67 -8.92 -1.54
CA THR A 30 -6.32 -7.80 -2.24
C THR A 30 -5.33 -6.77 -2.76
N ARG A 31 -4.17 -6.62 -2.11
CA ARG A 31 -3.11 -5.67 -2.46
C ARG A 31 -1.80 -6.35 -2.87
N LYS A 32 -1.87 -7.60 -3.34
CA LYS A 32 -0.69 -8.44 -3.64
C LYS A 32 0.34 -7.77 -4.54
N SER A 33 -0.09 -7.09 -5.60
CA SER A 33 0.81 -6.43 -6.55
C SER A 33 1.56 -5.27 -5.91
N ASP A 34 0.86 -4.43 -5.15
CA ASP A 34 1.43 -3.28 -4.46
C ASP A 34 2.42 -3.75 -3.40
N ILE A 35 2.03 -4.71 -2.56
CA ILE A 35 2.91 -5.29 -1.54
C ILE A 35 4.17 -5.88 -2.16
N LYS A 36 4.04 -6.57 -3.31
CA LYS A 36 5.21 -7.12 -4.01
C LYS A 36 6.17 -6.01 -4.44
N PHE A 37 5.67 -4.98 -5.11
CA PHE A 37 6.51 -3.87 -5.55
C PHE A 37 7.10 -3.08 -4.37
N GLY A 38 6.30 -2.80 -3.34
CA GLY A 38 6.75 -2.15 -2.12
C GLY A 38 7.86 -2.94 -1.41
N ASN A 39 7.77 -4.27 -1.37
CA ASN A 39 8.83 -5.12 -0.81
C ASN A 39 10.15 -5.03 -1.61
N GLU A 40 10.09 -4.88 -2.93
CA GLU A 40 11.29 -4.63 -3.75
C GLU A 40 11.93 -3.28 -3.38
N LEU A 41 11.11 -2.22 -3.22
CA LEU A 41 11.58 -0.90 -2.77
C LEU A 41 12.19 -0.95 -1.36
N ILE A 42 11.54 -1.65 -0.42
CA ILE A 42 12.04 -1.86 0.95
C ILE A 42 13.44 -2.48 0.90
N GLY A 43 13.63 -3.54 0.12
CA GLY A 43 14.95 -4.17 -0.02
C GLY A 43 16.03 -3.22 -0.54
N ASN A 44 15.68 -2.35 -1.50
CA ASN A 44 16.60 -1.35 -2.04
C ASN A 44 16.94 -0.27 -1.01
N ILE A 45 15.96 0.21 -0.25
CA ILE A 45 16.15 1.20 0.83
C ILE A 45 17.03 0.62 1.93
N GLU A 46 16.77 -0.61 2.38
CA GLU A 46 17.59 -1.27 3.41
C GLU A 46 19.05 -1.45 2.95
N ASN A 47 19.26 -1.78 1.67
CA ASN A 47 20.62 -1.89 1.11
C ASN A 47 21.31 -0.53 1.02
N TYR A 48 20.57 0.52 0.65
CA TYR A 48 21.06 1.90 0.66
C TYR A 48 21.48 2.31 2.07
N GLU A 49 20.62 2.10 3.06
CA GLU A 49 20.89 2.44 4.46
C GLU A 49 22.13 1.70 4.99
N LYS A 50 22.26 0.40 4.69
CA LYS A 50 23.47 -0.37 5.07
C LYS A 50 24.76 0.22 4.49
N THR A 51 24.69 0.72 3.26
CA THR A 51 25.84 1.24 2.50
C THR A 51 26.23 2.65 2.94
N TYR A 52 25.24 3.55 3.02
CA TYR A 52 25.46 4.98 3.27
C TYR A 52 25.26 5.39 4.73
N LYS A 53 24.83 4.47 5.60
CA LYS A 53 24.53 4.69 7.03
C LYS A 53 23.48 5.78 7.28
N LYS A 54 22.63 6.05 6.29
CA LYS A 54 21.51 6.98 6.34
C LYS A 54 20.39 6.53 5.42
N LEU A 55 19.15 6.90 5.74
CA LEU A 55 18.01 6.76 4.83
C LEU A 55 18.14 7.73 3.64
N PRO A 56 17.56 7.40 2.47
CA PRO A 56 17.47 8.35 1.37
C PRO A 56 16.58 9.54 1.77
N GLU A 57 16.93 10.73 1.29
CA GLU A 57 16.21 11.97 1.60
C GLU A 57 14.89 12.04 0.81
N ASN A 58 13.80 12.49 1.45
CA ASN A 58 12.45 12.51 0.85
C ASN A 58 12.40 13.32 -0.47
N ASN A 59 13.21 14.37 -0.59
CA ASN A 59 13.24 15.26 -1.75
C ASN A 59 14.35 14.92 -2.77
N ASP A 60 15.18 13.90 -2.51
CA ASP A 60 16.22 13.49 -3.46
C ASP A 60 15.65 12.53 -4.51
N TRP A 61 14.94 13.12 -5.47
CA TRP A 61 14.33 12.40 -6.58
C TRP A 61 15.30 11.45 -7.29
N LYS A 62 16.54 11.89 -7.54
CA LYS A 62 17.52 11.11 -8.32
C LYS A 62 17.91 9.85 -7.56
N THR A 63 18.01 9.92 -6.24
CA THR A 63 18.26 8.74 -5.41
C THR A 63 17.04 7.84 -5.37
N LEU A 64 15.84 8.38 -5.16
CA LEU A 64 14.60 7.58 -5.11
C LEU A 64 14.34 6.85 -6.44
N GLU A 65 14.52 7.51 -7.59
CA GLU A 65 14.40 6.89 -8.91
C GLU A 65 15.37 5.70 -9.09
N LYS A 66 16.63 5.85 -8.64
CA LYS A 66 17.62 4.76 -8.66
C LYS A 66 17.24 3.59 -7.74
N LEU A 67 16.49 3.87 -6.66
CA LEU A 67 15.97 2.84 -5.76
C LEU A 67 14.72 2.14 -6.33
N GLY A 68 14.25 2.55 -7.51
CA GLY A 68 13.14 1.91 -8.25
C GLY A 68 11.80 2.62 -8.09
N PHE A 69 11.76 3.76 -7.39
CA PHE A 69 10.56 4.56 -7.29
C PHE A 69 10.13 5.12 -8.65
N LYS A 70 8.82 5.14 -8.90
CA LYS A 70 8.23 5.64 -10.14
C LYS A 70 7.42 6.90 -9.88
N LYS A 71 7.58 7.88 -10.77
CA LYS A 71 6.70 9.04 -10.85
C LYS A 71 5.38 8.61 -11.47
N GLU A 72 4.28 8.98 -10.85
CA GLU A 72 2.99 8.96 -11.52
C GLU A 72 2.96 10.17 -12.46
N GLU A 73 2.95 9.89 -13.78
CA GLU A 73 3.12 10.90 -14.84
C GLU A 73 2.13 12.06 -14.71
N ASP A 74 0.92 11.79 -14.21
CA ASP A 74 -0.16 12.76 -14.10
C ASP A 74 -0.19 13.55 -12.78
N MET A 75 0.46 13.07 -11.71
CA MET A 75 0.32 13.65 -10.37
C MET A 75 1.61 14.26 -9.81
N MET A 76 2.75 14.13 -10.51
CA MET A 76 4.08 14.54 -10.01
C MET A 76 4.42 13.94 -8.63
N MET A 77 3.70 12.90 -8.21
CA MET A 77 3.88 12.21 -6.93
C MET A 77 4.50 10.84 -7.16
N LEU A 78 5.10 10.31 -6.09
CA LEU A 78 5.61 8.96 -6.05
C LEU A 78 4.49 7.97 -5.79
N LYS A 79 4.55 6.80 -6.44
CA LYS A 79 3.67 5.67 -6.14
C LYS A 79 4.50 4.41 -5.85
N PRO A 80 4.63 3.98 -4.58
CA PRO A 80 4.11 4.60 -3.35
C PRO A 80 4.88 5.88 -2.96
N GLU A 81 4.23 6.77 -2.21
CA GLU A 81 4.89 7.90 -1.56
C GLU A 81 5.89 7.39 -0.52
N TYR A 82 7.01 8.09 -0.37
CA TYR A 82 8.05 7.78 0.62
C TYR A 82 8.18 8.92 1.62
N LYS A 83 8.08 8.59 2.90
CA LYS A 83 8.25 9.53 4.02
C LYS A 83 9.22 8.99 5.04
N THR A 84 9.98 9.88 5.65
CA THR A 84 10.90 9.57 6.75
C THR A 84 10.62 10.47 7.94
N ASP A 85 10.84 9.94 9.14
CA ASP A 85 10.92 10.73 10.35
C ASP A 85 12.38 10.98 10.76
N ASN A 86 12.58 11.85 11.75
CA ASN A 86 13.92 12.15 12.29
C ASN A 86 14.54 10.99 13.09
N ASN A 87 13.80 9.89 13.32
CA ASN A 87 14.20 8.75 14.14
C ASN A 87 14.55 7.52 13.28
N ALA A 88 14.94 7.72 12.02
CA ALA A 88 15.26 6.66 11.07
C ALA A 88 14.11 5.66 10.82
N THR A 89 12.87 6.08 11.02
CA THR A 89 11.68 5.35 10.58
C THR A 89 11.25 5.91 9.23
N TYR A 90 10.77 5.04 8.35
CA TYR A 90 10.20 5.45 7.07
C TYR A 90 8.89 4.71 6.79
N GLU A 91 8.07 5.34 5.97
CA GLU A 91 6.81 4.80 5.47
C GLU A 91 6.79 4.76 3.94
N LEU A 92 6.17 3.70 3.40
CA LEU A 92 5.71 3.65 2.02
C LEU A 92 4.19 3.70 2.01
N ILE A 93 3.61 4.66 1.29
CA ILE A 93 2.17 4.96 1.35
C ILE A 93 1.58 4.86 -0.06
N TYR A 94 0.65 3.93 -0.28
CA TYR A 94 -0.14 3.86 -1.51
C TYR A 94 -1.43 4.67 -1.36
N THR A 95 -1.38 5.92 -1.82
CA THR A 95 -2.52 6.85 -1.79
C THR A 95 -3.48 6.59 -2.95
N ASP A 96 -4.31 5.55 -2.83
CA ASP A 96 -5.42 5.31 -3.76
C ASP A 96 -6.68 6.01 -3.25
N GLY A 97 -6.79 7.32 -3.49
CA GLY A 97 -7.93 8.15 -3.04
C GLY A 97 -7.52 9.38 -2.23
N PHE A 98 -8.50 10.08 -1.65
CA PHE A 98 -8.28 11.37 -0.97
C PHE A 98 -8.12 11.27 0.55
N ASP A 99 -8.89 10.40 1.22
CA ASP A 99 -9.05 10.45 2.69
C ASP A 99 -8.65 9.16 3.41
N GLY A 100 -7.94 8.24 2.75
CA GLY A 100 -7.53 6.96 3.35
C GLY A 100 -8.71 6.10 3.85
N PRO A 101 -8.44 5.06 4.65
CA PRO A 101 -7.12 4.55 5.02
C PRO A 101 -6.35 3.99 3.82
N TYR A 102 -5.02 4.00 3.90
CA TYR A 102 -4.11 3.62 2.81
C TYR A 102 -3.39 2.32 3.11
N LEU A 103 -2.89 1.66 2.06
CA LEU A 103 -1.91 0.60 2.25
C LEU A 103 -0.56 1.22 2.61
N ILE A 104 -0.10 0.96 3.83
CA ILE A 104 1.10 1.56 4.41
C ILE A 104 2.05 0.47 4.91
N TRP A 105 3.32 0.60 4.54
CA TRP A 105 4.44 -0.07 5.21
C TRP A 105 5.08 0.90 6.18
N ASN A 106 5.36 0.44 7.41
CA ASN A 106 6.12 1.19 8.39
C ASN A 106 7.38 0.41 8.79
N SER A 107 8.57 1.02 8.67
CA SER A 107 9.84 0.31 8.89
C SER A 107 10.08 -0.08 10.35
N LYS A 108 9.41 0.56 11.31
CA LYS A 108 9.46 0.22 12.74
C LYS A 108 8.57 -0.97 13.06
N GLU A 109 7.35 -1.01 12.52
CA GLU A 109 6.40 -2.12 12.73
C GLU A 109 6.69 -3.33 11.83
N LYS A 110 7.39 -3.13 10.72
CA LYS A 110 7.78 -4.15 9.73
C LYS A 110 6.61 -4.97 9.19
N LYS A 111 5.48 -4.31 8.97
CA LYS A 111 4.28 -4.92 8.39
C LYS A 111 3.56 -3.94 7.46
N TRP A 112 2.86 -4.50 6.49
CA TRP A 112 1.86 -3.79 5.70
C TRP A 112 0.56 -3.71 6.50
N THR A 113 -0.11 -2.56 6.44
CA THR A 113 -1.39 -2.32 7.13
C THR A 113 -2.29 -1.43 6.27
N ILE A 114 -3.59 -1.47 6.56
CA ILE A 114 -4.54 -0.46 6.07
C ILE A 114 -4.75 0.51 7.22
N ASP A 115 -4.11 1.68 7.13
CA ASP A 115 -4.06 2.67 8.23
C ASP A 115 -3.85 4.09 7.65
N PHE A 116 -3.76 5.07 8.54
CA PHE A 116 -3.34 6.43 8.24
C PHE A 116 -1.83 6.59 8.45
N SER A 117 -1.22 7.51 7.68
CA SER A 117 0.21 7.86 7.81
C SER A 117 0.49 8.27 9.25
N LYS A 118 1.51 7.67 9.85
CA LYS A 118 1.94 8.01 11.23
C LYS A 118 3.06 9.04 11.24
N ILE A 119 3.73 9.21 10.09
CA ILE A 119 4.70 10.26 9.88
C ILE A 119 3.95 11.50 9.33
N GLU A 120 3.97 12.58 10.10
CA GLU A 120 3.48 13.90 9.68
C GLU A 120 4.56 14.65 8.90
N ASN A 121 4.15 15.49 7.94
CA ASN A 121 5.03 16.31 7.10
C ASN A 121 5.54 17.56 7.83
#